data_AF-A0A2E3Q5G0-F1
#
_entry.id   AF-A0A2E3Q5G0-F1
#
_cell.length_a   1.000
_cell.length_b   1.000
_cell.length_c   1.000
_cell.angle_alpha   90.00
_cell.angle_beta   90.00
_cell.angle_gamma   90.00
#
_symmetry.space_group_name_H-M   'P 1'
#
loop_
_entity.id
_entity.type
_entity.pdbx_description
1 polymer ?
#
loop_
_entity_poly.entity_id
_entity_poly.type
_entity_poly.pdbx_seq_one_letter_code
_entity_poly.pdbx_strand_id
1 'polypeptide(L)'
;MSILRSLRLAAMAAGVAAVFAGDVVVDTLADSNLLSNTAEAQGRGGRGGGWGGGMSGMREIRELLEPDFSRRDMPLFVEQLNLDDGQRAIVEALLDDYEDSFGTGSEMVQGDLTDLGRSMMQSFMGGGAMADMRERMGERMRDIRAELEEMEANGEELTGEERRDYFRERMQETSQDMMQDAMDTGAFDEARGVMTEMLDILEEWVAERTRLHDTFVADVEIQLDDDQMVLWPAFDRFLTREKSLPRGRLSGEDVNLFLMIDDSELSDATFDALAEMLDEYELALHQAIVTRDDYLLQSAPKLFKAMRDGDVDDAERVLKQQVRFREAVRDTNDRYREIFVETIADPEEKARLNGAILEEAYERIYRPTWAHRAFEAALEMDDLGEDTASAVMALQATFLAEMANRNRTLMIELRKSEGDEQIEQGTRMVSIMSGDFSGGMPWGGGRGGRGGRGGDEDDRYRDGMRERGESEERYVEQLMAMLTPEQQEALPERRGRGGERGGWGGGDNDERRQEMIRRFDTDGDGELNEDERRQMFESFRNGGGRGGEEGRGGRGGRGGGEAGGRGGRGGEGGGRGGRGGQGGRGGRGEV
;
A
#
# COMPACT_ATOMS: atom_id res chain seq x y z
N MET A 1 -1.19 -4.71 35.78
CA MET A 1 -2.40 -4.80 34.93
C MET A 1 -3.21 -3.49 34.79
N SER A 2 -2.62 -2.29 35.01
CA SER A 2 -3.39 -1.02 34.93
C SER A 2 -2.99 -0.07 33.78
N ILE A 3 -1.92 -0.38 33.03
CA ILE A 3 -1.38 0.54 32.01
C ILE A 3 -1.64 0.08 30.56
N LEU A 4 -2.00 -1.20 30.34
CA LEU A 4 -2.30 -1.74 29.00
C LEU A 4 -3.80 -1.75 28.66
N ARG A 5 -4.69 -1.50 29.63
CA ARG A 5 -6.12 -1.25 29.38
C ARG A 5 -6.40 0.21 28.99
N SER A 6 -5.50 1.14 29.32
CA SER A 6 -5.59 2.54 28.90
C SER A 6 -5.11 2.77 27.46
N LEU A 7 -4.23 1.93 26.92
CA LEU A 7 -3.71 2.04 25.55
C LEU A 7 -4.69 1.57 24.45
N ARG A 8 -5.63 0.66 24.76
CA ARG A 8 -6.62 0.18 23.78
C ARG A 8 -7.87 1.07 23.66
N LEU A 9 -8.14 1.92 24.64
CA LEU A 9 -9.22 2.91 24.55
C LEU A 9 -8.76 4.22 23.88
N ALA A 10 -7.45 4.50 23.82
CA ALA A 10 -6.91 5.69 23.18
C ALA A 10 -6.94 5.62 21.64
N ALA A 11 -6.97 4.43 21.05
CA ALA A 11 -6.99 4.23 19.60
C ALA A 11 -8.36 4.49 18.93
N MET A 12 -9.46 4.60 19.70
CA MET A 12 -10.81 4.83 19.15
C MET A 12 -11.19 6.30 18.97
N ALA A 13 -10.52 7.23 19.67
CA ALA A 13 -10.77 8.66 19.53
C ALA A 13 -9.88 9.32 18.45
N ALA A 14 -8.84 8.63 17.99
CA ALA A 14 -7.83 9.20 17.09
C ALA A 14 -8.21 9.18 15.60
N GLY A 15 -9.41 8.76 15.19
CA GLY A 15 -9.74 8.59 13.76
C GLY A 15 -9.72 9.87 12.93
N VAL A 16 -10.09 11.02 13.51
CA VAL A 16 -10.05 12.32 12.81
C VAL A 16 -8.64 12.92 12.80
N ALA A 17 -7.79 12.52 13.76
CA ALA A 17 -6.46 13.09 13.94
C ALA A 17 -5.30 12.19 13.46
N ALA A 18 -5.55 10.89 13.29
CA ALA A 18 -4.62 9.94 12.68
C ALA A 18 -4.46 10.17 11.18
N VAL A 19 -5.33 10.99 10.56
CA VAL A 19 -5.19 11.45 9.17
C VAL A 19 -3.88 12.21 8.98
N PHE A 20 -3.34 12.88 10.01
CA PHE A 20 -2.16 13.74 9.88
C PHE A 20 -0.93 13.33 10.71
N ALA A 21 -1.05 12.49 11.75
CA ALA A 21 0.07 12.20 12.67
C ALA A 21 0.44 10.71 12.81
N GLY A 22 -0.06 9.84 11.92
CA GLY A 22 -0.05 8.38 12.10
C GLY A 22 1.30 7.64 11.96
N ASP A 23 2.29 8.17 11.23
CA ASP A 23 3.46 7.35 10.82
C ASP A 23 4.85 7.85 11.27
N VAL A 24 5.01 9.08 11.78
CA VAL A 24 6.35 9.61 12.09
C VAL A 24 7.04 8.90 13.29
N VAL A 25 6.29 8.16 14.12
CA VAL A 25 6.86 7.50 15.31
C VAL A 25 7.32 6.06 15.03
N VAL A 26 6.92 5.44 13.93
CA VAL A 26 7.31 4.03 13.63
C VAL A 26 8.62 3.95 12.83
N ASP A 27 8.92 4.94 11.98
CA ASP A 27 10.13 4.90 11.13
C ASP A 27 11.44 5.25 11.85
N THR A 28 11.39 5.92 13.02
CA THR A 28 12.60 6.24 13.79
C THR A 28 13.28 5.04 14.47
N LEU A 29 12.76 3.82 14.27
CA LEU A 29 13.37 2.57 14.74
C LEU A 29 13.76 1.60 13.60
N ALA A 30 13.52 1.96 12.33
CA ALA A 30 13.87 1.13 11.17
C ALA A 30 15.22 1.50 10.53
N ASP A 31 15.81 2.64 10.90
CA ASP A 31 17.17 3.04 10.51
C ASP A 31 18.24 2.24 11.25
N SER A 32 18.40 0.98 10.85
CA SER A 32 19.67 0.27 11.00
C SER A 32 20.03 -0.43 9.70
N ASN A 33 20.90 0.25 8.95
CA ASN A 33 21.71 -0.24 7.83
C ASN A 33 21.92 -1.76 7.83
N LEU A 34 21.04 -2.52 7.16
CA LEU A 34 21.28 -3.95 6.89
C LEU A 34 20.42 -4.57 5.77
N LEU A 35 19.92 -3.78 4.81
CA LEU A 35 19.31 -4.32 3.57
C LEU A 35 19.62 -3.44 2.35
N SER A 36 20.91 -3.16 2.10
CA SER A 36 21.40 -2.78 0.78
C SER A 36 21.81 -4.05 0.03
N ASN A 37 20.85 -4.68 -0.64
CA ASN A 37 21.01 -5.58 -1.78
C ASN A 37 19.66 -6.25 -2.06
N THR A 38 18.83 -5.59 -2.86
CA THR A 38 17.85 -6.14 -3.83
C THR A 38 16.92 -5.01 -4.26
N ALA A 39 17.33 -4.24 -5.28
CA ALA A 39 16.44 -3.29 -5.95
C ALA A 39 15.35 -3.98 -6.79
N GLU A 40 15.35 -5.32 -6.86
CA GLU A 40 14.35 -6.12 -7.61
C GLU A 40 13.25 -6.74 -6.72
N ALA A 41 13.21 -6.46 -5.41
CA ALA A 41 12.26 -7.11 -4.50
C ALA A 41 11.40 -6.17 -3.64
N GLN A 42 11.50 -4.85 -3.82
CA GLN A 42 10.74 -3.86 -3.04
C GLN A 42 9.52 -3.25 -3.75
N GLY A 43 9.16 -3.72 -4.95
CA GLY A 43 7.89 -3.39 -5.60
C GLY A 43 6.71 -4.31 -5.25
N ARG A 44 6.96 -5.46 -4.60
CA ARG A 44 5.95 -6.49 -4.31
C ARG A 44 5.70 -6.63 -2.80
N GLY A 45 4.93 -5.70 -2.25
CA GLY A 45 4.53 -5.70 -0.85
C GLY A 45 3.07 -5.30 -0.65
N GLY A 46 2.15 -6.26 -0.81
CA GLY A 46 0.85 -6.21 -0.13
C GLY A 46 -0.22 -5.25 -0.70
N ARG A 47 -0.68 -5.47 -1.93
CA ARG A 47 -2.01 -5.01 -2.38
C ARG A 47 -3.11 -5.89 -1.76
N GLY A 48 -3.23 -5.85 -0.44
CA GLY A 48 -4.30 -6.49 0.32
C GLY A 48 -5.34 -5.45 0.71
N GLY A 49 -6.52 -5.48 0.10
CA GLY A 49 -7.64 -4.63 0.46
C GLY A 49 -7.95 -4.71 1.96
N GLY A 50 -7.79 -3.60 2.66
CA GLY A 50 -8.09 -3.48 4.08
C GLY A 50 -7.75 -2.10 4.63
N TRP A 51 -8.78 -1.34 5.01
CA TRP A 51 -8.72 -0.21 5.96
C TRP A 51 -7.84 1.02 5.61
N GLY A 52 -7.34 1.16 4.38
CA GLY A 52 -6.48 2.29 3.95
C GLY A 52 -7.13 3.39 3.10
N GLY A 53 -8.45 3.34 2.85
CA GLY A 53 -9.13 4.25 1.91
C GLY A 53 -9.16 5.74 2.34
N GLY A 54 -8.97 6.03 3.63
CA GLY A 54 -8.88 7.40 4.15
C GLY A 54 -7.49 8.06 4.01
N MET A 55 -6.49 7.36 3.45
CA MET A 55 -5.09 7.80 3.41
C MET A 55 -4.63 8.34 2.05
N SER A 56 -5.52 8.51 1.06
CA SER A 56 -5.12 8.95 -0.29
C SER A 56 -4.41 10.31 -0.29
N GLY A 57 -4.92 11.29 0.48
CA GLY A 57 -4.31 12.62 0.58
C GLY A 57 -2.92 12.63 1.23
N MET A 58 -2.64 11.72 2.17
CA MET A 58 -1.32 11.59 2.79
C MET A 58 -0.29 10.99 1.84
N ARG A 59 -0.73 10.10 0.94
CA ARG A 59 0.14 9.56 -0.11
C ARG A 59 0.49 10.62 -1.15
N GLU A 60 -0.45 11.50 -1.51
CA GLU A 60 -0.19 12.63 -2.41
C GLU A 60 0.80 13.63 -1.81
N ILE A 61 0.63 13.99 -0.53
CA ILE A 61 1.61 14.85 0.18
C ILE A 61 2.98 14.18 0.22
N ARG A 62 3.05 12.87 0.51
CA ARG A 62 4.32 12.13 0.50
C ARG A 62 4.99 12.17 -0.87
N GLU A 63 4.25 11.92 -1.94
CA GLU A 63 4.77 11.97 -3.31
C GLU A 63 5.24 13.38 -3.72
N LEU A 64 4.62 14.45 -3.20
CA LEU A 64 5.10 15.83 -3.40
C LEU A 64 6.43 16.13 -2.67
N LEU A 65 6.76 15.34 -1.67
CA LEU A 65 7.96 15.49 -0.83
C LEU A 65 9.07 14.51 -1.24
N GLU A 66 8.85 13.71 -2.28
CA GLU A 66 9.85 12.85 -2.90
C GLU A 66 10.62 13.62 -3.99
N PRO A 67 11.96 13.50 -4.04
CA PRO A 67 12.76 14.16 -5.06
C PRO A 67 12.64 13.49 -6.42
N ASP A 68 12.76 14.30 -7.48
CA ASP A 68 12.73 13.82 -8.87
C ASP A 68 14.08 13.22 -9.30
N PHE A 69 15.17 13.58 -8.63
CA PHE A 69 16.53 13.07 -8.84
C PHE A 69 17.18 12.69 -7.49
N SER A 70 18.06 11.71 -7.49
CA SER A 70 18.75 11.24 -6.28
C SER A 70 20.14 10.72 -6.62
N ARG A 71 21.10 10.79 -5.70
CA ARG A 71 22.48 10.32 -5.88
C ARG A 71 22.59 8.90 -6.43
N ARG A 72 21.64 8.03 -6.07
CA ARG A 72 21.57 6.64 -6.58
C ARG A 72 21.33 6.56 -8.09
N ASP A 73 20.85 7.63 -8.72
CA ASP A 73 20.60 7.70 -10.16
C ASP A 73 21.87 8.03 -10.96
N MET A 74 22.96 8.45 -10.30
CA MET A 74 24.21 8.82 -10.99
C MET A 74 24.75 7.74 -11.96
N PRO A 75 24.70 6.43 -11.64
CA PRO A 75 25.08 5.40 -12.62
C PRO A 75 24.26 5.47 -13.92
N LEU A 76 22.96 5.78 -13.83
CA LEU A 76 22.07 5.92 -14.98
C LEU A 76 22.45 7.12 -15.84
N PHE A 77 22.75 8.27 -15.24
CA PHE A 77 23.26 9.44 -15.97
C PHE A 77 24.55 9.12 -16.71
N VAL A 78 25.52 8.47 -16.04
CA VAL A 78 26.81 8.10 -16.66
C VAL A 78 26.60 7.17 -17.84
N GLU A 79 25.80 6.11 -17.66
CA GLU A 79 25.57 5.09 -18.68
C GLU A 79 24.76 5.64 -19.87
N GLN A 80 23.64 6.31 -19.60
CA GLN A 80 22.69 6.72 -20.64
C GLN A 80 23.12 7.99 -21.39
N LEU A 81 23.85 8.90 -20.72
CA LEU A 81 24.37 10.11 -21.35
C LEU A 81 25.84 10.00 -21.76
N ASN A 82 26.47 8.84 -21.55
CA ASN A 82 27.89 8.60 -21.85
C ASN A 82 28.82 9.68 -21.25
N LEU A 83 28.62 10.02 -19.98
CA LEU A 83 29.41 11.05 -19.31
C LEU A 83 30.87 10.61 -19.13
N ASP A 84 31.82 11.50 -19.43
CA ASP A 84 33.22 11.28 -19.08
C ASP A 84 33.49 11.46 -17.58
N ASP A 85 34.69 11.08 -17.11
CA ASP A 85 35.07 11.17 -15.69
C ASP A 85 34.97 12.61 -15.13
N GLY A 86 35.21 13.62 -15.97
CA GLY A 86 35.13 15.03 -15.59
C GLY A 86 33.67 15.50 -15.49
N GLN A 87 32.86 15.21 -16.51
CA GLN A 87 31.42 15.51 -16.51
C GLN A 87 30.71 14.79 -15.39
N ARG A 88 31.02 13.51 -15.16
CA ARG A 88 30.52 12.72 -14.04
C ARG A 88 30.73 13.45 -12.72
N ALA A 89 31.96 13.90 -12.43
CA ALA A 89 32.26 14.58 -11.18
C ALA A 89 31.47 15.90 -11.01
N ILE A 90 31.17 16.60 -12.11
CA ILE A 90 30.36 17.82 -12.08
C ILE A 90 28.88 17.48 -11.86
N VAL A 91 28.32 16.53 -12.60
CA VAL A 91 26.92 16.10 -12.46
C VAL A 91 26.67 15.49 -11.09
N GLU A 92 27.63 14.75 -10.53
CA GLU A 92 27.57 14.22 -9.16
C GLU A 92 27.48 15.36 -8.14
N ALA A 93 28.27 16.42 -8.30
CA ALA A 93 28.19 17.60 -7.44
C ALA A 93 26.85 18.36 -7.61
N LEU A 94 26.34 18.50 -8.84
CA LEU A 94 25.03 19.12 -9.08
C LEU A 94 23.89 18.31 -8.44
N LEU A 95 23.99 16.98 -8.49
CA LEU A 95 23.02 16.07 -7.90
C LEU A 95 23.08 16.09 -6.37
N ASP A 96 24.30 16.19 -5.81
CA ASP A 96 24.50 16.40 -4.37
C ASP A 96 23.85 17.71 -3.90
N ASP A 97 24.10 18.82 -4.61
CA ASP A 97 23.55 20.14 -4.30
C ASP A 97 22.02 20.17 -4.45
N TYR A 98 21.46 19.51 -5.49
CA TYR A 98 20.02 19.34 -5.67
C TYR A 98 19.41 18.57 -4.51
N GLU A 99 19.96 17.39 -4.18
CA GLU A 99 19.40 16.51 -3.14
C GLU A 99 19.48 17.18 -1.77
N ASP A 100 20.57 17.89 -1.44
CA ASP A 100 20.71 18.64 -0.19
C ASP A 100 19.70 19.80 -0.11
N SER A 101 19.51 20.55 -1.20
CA SER A 101 18.57 21.67 -1.26
C SER A 101 17.12 21.20 -1.18
N PHE A 102 16.78 20.16 -1.93
CA PHE A 102 15.47 19.52 -1.90
C PHE A 102 15.19 18.90 -0.54
N GLY A 103 16.13 18.14 0.01
CA GLY A 103 16.02 17.50 1.32
C GLY A 103 15.76 18.52 2.42
N THR A 104 16.53 19.61 2.44
CA THR A 104 16.32 20.70 3.40
C THR A 104 14.92 21.30 3.28
N GLY A 105 14.46 21.59 2.06
CA GLY A 105 13.12 22.13 1.81
C GLY A 105 12.00 21.17 2.22
N SER A 106 12.11 19.90 1.83
CA SER A 106 11.16 18.85 2.14
C SER A 106 11.08 18.58 3.65
N GLU A 107 12.22 18.56 4.36
CA GLU A 107 12.25 18.38 5.81
C GLU A 107 11.58 19.54 6.56
N MET A 108 11.78 20.79 6.11
CA MET A 108 11.08 21.95 6.68
C MET A 108 9.57 21.82 6.49
N VAL A 109 9.12 21.52 5.27
CA VAL A 109 7.69 21.32 4.97
C VAL A 109 7.12 20.16 5.79
N GLN A 110 7.82 19.02 5.89
CA GLN A 110 7.40 17.90 6.72
C GLN A 110 7.26 18.28 8.20
N GLY A 111 8.22 19.07 8.72
CA GLY A 111 8.18 19.59 10.08
C GLY A 111 6.96 20.48 10.32
N ASP A 112 6.74 21.45 9.43
CA ASP A 112 5.63 22.39 9.52
C ASP A 112 4.28 21.66 9.39
N LEU A 113 4.14 20.74 8.43
CA LEU A 113 2.95 19.89 8.28
C LEU A 113 2.70 19.02 9.53
N THR A 114 3.76 18.49 10.15
CA THR A 114 3.65 17.68 11.37
C THR A 114 3.18 18.53 12.56
N ASP A 115 3.70 19.74 12.71
CA ASP A 115 3.33 20.64 13.79
C ASP A 115 1.91 21.21 13.60
N LEU A 116 1.54 21.57 12.36
CA LEU A 116 0.17 21.94 12.00
C LEU A 116 -0.80 20.78 12.20
N GLY A 117 -0.44 19.56 11.77
CA GLY A 117 -1.23 18.36 12.01
C GLY A 117 -1.43 18.08 13.51
N ARG A 118 -0.38 18.30 14.32
CA ARG A 118 -0.47 18.21 15.79
C ARG A 118 -1.38 19.31 16.35
N SER A 119 -1.30 20.53 15.84
CA SER A 119 -2.20 21.63 16.23
C SER A 119 -3.64 21.30 15.91
N MET A 120 -3.94 20.89 14.67
CA MET A 120 -5.28 20.44 14.27
C MET A 120 -5.79 19.29 15.12
N MET A 121 -4.94 18.29 15.40
CA MET A 121 -5.26 17.23 16.35
C MET A 121 -5.60 17.80 17.71
N GLN A 122 -4.82 18.75 18.24
CA GLN A 122 -5.12 19.40 19.52
C GLN A 122 -6.39 20.24 19.47
N SER A 123 -6.76 20.88 18.37
CA SER A 123 -8.02 21.61 18.27
C SER A 123 -9.23 20.67 18.30
N PHE A 124 -9.13 19.51 17.64
CA PHE A 124 -10.17 18.48 17.66
C PHE A 124 -10.14 17.57 18.91
N MET A 125 -8.98 17.43 19.58
CA MET A 125 -8.72 16.40 20.62
C MET A 125 -8.12 16.96 21.93
N GLY A 126 -7.83 18.24 22.03
CA GLY A 126 -6.94 18.82 23.03
C GLY A 126 -7.59 19.99 23.77
N GLY A 127 -7.99 19.73 25.02
CA GLY A 127 -8.45 20.76 25.95
C GLY A 127 -9.68 20.33 26.73
N GLY A 128 -9.56 19.40 27.69
CA GLY A 128 -10.70 18.86 28.45
C GLY A 128 -11.67 17.99 27.64
N ALA A 129 -11.85 18.32 26.35
CA ALA A 129 -12.75 17.69 25.40
C ALA A 129 -12.49 16.19 25.20
N MET A 130 -11.26 15.67 25.27
CA MET A 130 -11.01 14.23 25.12
C MET A 130 -11.32 13.43 26.39
N ALA A 131 -11.15 14.03 27.56
CA ALA A 131 -11.59 13.44 28.82
C ALA A 131 -13.12 13.43 28.87
N ASP A 132 -13.74 14.55 28.53
CA ASP A 132 -15.19 14.70 28.41
C ASP A 132 -15.77 13.81 27.30
N MET A 133 -15.10 13.69 26.15
CA MET A 133 -15.52 12.81 25.04
C MET A 133 -15.37 11.34 25.43
N ARG A 134 -14.30 10.95 26.13
CA ARG A 134 -14.14 9.57 26.62
C ARG A 134 -15.17 9.24 27.70
N GLU A 135 -15.52 10.21 28.53
CA GLU A 135 -16.58 10.09 29.52
C GLU A 135 -17.95 9.96 28.86
N ARG A 136 -18.31 10.88 27.95
CA ARG A 136 -19.55 10.87 27.16
C ARG A 136 -19.69 9.60 26.30
N MET A 137 -18.59 9.16 25.67
CA MET A 137 -18.58 7.91 24.90
C MET A 137 -18.72 6.69 25.81
N GLY A 138 -18.10 6.74 26.99
CA GLY A 138 -18.27 5.73 28.02
C GLY A 138 -19.70 5.67 28.57
N GLU A 139 -20.36 6.81 28.71
CA GLU A 139 -21.78 6.93 29.06
C GLU A 139 -22.67 6.36 27.96
N ARG A 140 -22.52 6.83 26.72
CA ARG A 140 -23.27 6.31 25.57
C ARG A 140 -23.11 4.79 25.38
N MET A 141 -21.91 4.25 25.55
CA MET A 141 -21.69 2.80 25.46
C MET A 141 -22.33 2.01 26.60
N ARG A 142 -22.49 2.62 27.79
CA ARG A 142 -23.27 2.05 28.89
C ARG A 142 -24.75 2.13 28.61
N ASP A 143 -25.23 3.24 28.05
CA ASP A 143 -26.63 3.45 27.69
C ASP A 143 -27.06 2.47 26.60
N ILE A 144 -26.28 2.32 25.52
CA ILE A 144 -26.55 1.35 24.45
C ILE A 144 -26.63 -0.07 25.01
N ARG A 145 -25.75 -0.42 25.95
CA ARG A 145 -25.78 -1.74 26.60
C ARG A 145 -27.02 -1.91 27.47
N ALA A 146 -27.38 -0.90 28.25
CA ALA A 146 -28.57 -0.93 29.11
C ALA A 146 -29.87 -1.02 28.28
N GLU A 147 -29.96 -0.28 27.17
CA GLU A 147 -31.08 -0.34 26.22
C GLU A 147 -31.21 -1.73 25.60
N LEU A 148 -30.11 -2.36 25.19
CA LEU A 148 -30.11 -3.73 24.67
C LEU A 148 -30.53 -4.76 25.74
N GLU A 149 -30.04 -4.62 26.98
CA GLU A 149 -30.43 -5.48 28.11
C GLU A 149 -31.93 -5.30 28.47
N GLU A 150 -32.48 -4.09 28.34
CA GLU A 150 -33.89 -3.79 28.56
C GLU A 150 -34.80 -4.36 27.47
N MET A 151 -34.39 -4.26 26.20
CA MET A 151 -35.11 -4.89 25.06
C MET A 151 -35.18 -6.42 25.24
N GLU A 152 -34.06 -7.05 25.60
CA GLU A 152 -34.00 -8.49 25.89
C GLU A 152 -34.89 -8.87 27.09
N ALA A 153 -34.91 -8.05 28.15
CA ALA A 153 -35.75 -8.27 29.32
C ALA A 153 -37.26 -8.11 29.02
N ASN A 154 -37.62 -7.27 28.05
CA ASN A 154 -39.00 -7.04 27.61
C ASN A 154 -39.50 -8.10 26.60
N GLY A 155 -38.68 -9.11 26.29
CA GLY A 155 -39.05 -10.23 25.42
C GLY A 155 -38.75 -10.02 23.94
N GLU A 156 -37.99 -8.97 23.59
CA GLU A 156 -37.46 -8.75 22.25
C GLU A 156 -36.07 -9.41 22.16
N GLU A 157 -36.03 -10.74 21.95
CA GLU A 157 -34.76 -11.43 21.65
C GLU A 157 -34.23 -10.97 20.30
N LEU A 158 -33.30 -10.01 20.33
CA LEU A 158 -32.61 -9.51 19.14
C LEU A 158 -31.61 -10.56 18.63
N THR A 159 -31.67 -10.85 17.34
CA THR A 159 -30.64 -11.65 16.66
C THR A 159 -29.29 -10.94 16.71
N GLY A 160 -28.20 -11.69 16.49
CA GLY A 160 -26.87 -11.11 16.43
C GLY A 160 -26.71 -10.05 15.33
N GLU A 161 -27.56 -10.05 14.30
CA GLU A 161 -27.59 -9.04 13.23
C GLU A 161 -28.33 -7.78 13.67
N GLU A 162 -29.51 -7.92 14.26
CA GLU A 162 -30.29 -6.78 14.78
C GLU A 162 -29.55 -6.03 15.89
N ARG A 163 -28.83 -6.73 16.79
CA ARG A 163 -27.96 -6.07 17.78
C ARG A 163 -26.85 -5.25 17.13
N ARG A 164 -26.28 -5.71 16.01
CA ARG A 164 -25.23 -4.98 15.29
C ARG A 164 -25.77 -3.74 14.59
N ASP A 165 -26.96 -3.84 14.02
CA ASP A 165 -27.62 -2.72 13.35
C ASP A 165 -28.05 -1.65 14.37
N TYR A 166 -28.63 -2.07 15.51
CA TYR A 166 -28.96 -1.16 16.62
C TYR A 166 -27.73 -0.42 17.15
N PHE A 167 -26.66 -1.18 17.40
CA PHE A 167 -25.39 -0.59 17.83
C PHE A 167 -24.85 0.40 16.79
N ARG A 168 -24.94 0.08 15.49
CA ARG A 168 -24.49 0.96 14.40
C ARG A 168 -25.30 2.26 14.37
N GLU A 169 -26.62 2.19 14.48
CA GLU A 169 -27.51 3.35 14.49
C GLU A 169 -27.18 4.30 15.66
N ARG A 170 -27.08 3.77 16.88
CA ARG A 170 -26.73 4.58 18.06
C ARG A 170 -25.35 5.21 18.01
N MET A 171 -24.39 4.49 17.42
CA MET A 171 -23.05 5.02 17.18
C MET A 171 -23.05 6.11 16.12
N GLN A 172 -23.91 6.02 15.09
CA GLN A 172 -24.10 7.10 14.10
C GLN A 172 -24.70 8.34 14.74
N GLU A 173 -25.73 8.21 15.57
CA GLU A 173 -26.31 9.34 16.32
C GLU A 173 -25.25 9.99 17.23
N THR A 174 -24.53 9.20 18.00
CA THR A 174 -23.46 9.70 18.89
C THR A 174 -22.37 10.42 18.09
N SER A 175 -22.02 9.90 16.91
CA SER A 175 -21.07 10.55 16.01
C SER A 175 -21.60 11.88 15.47
N GLN A 176 -22.90 11.99 15.18
CA GLN A 176 -23.52 13.25 14.73
C GLN A 176 -23.55 14.28 15.86
N ASP A 177 -23.92 13.87 17.08
CA ASP A 177 -23.94 14.74 18.27
C ASP A 177 -22.55 15.34 18.53
N MET A 178 -21.50 14.51 18.51
CA MET A 178 -20.12 14.96 18.70
C MET A 178 -19.67 15.95 17.62
N MET A 179 -20.19 15.81 16.41
CA MET A 179 -19.83 16.63 15.27
C MET A 179 -20.55 17.99 15.29
N GLN A 180 -21.82 18.00 15.71
CA GLN A 180 -22.54 19.24 15.99
C GLN A 180 -21.86 20.02 17.12
N ASP A 181 -21.42 19.35 18.19
CA ASP A 181 -20.64 19.98 19.25
C ASP A 181 -19.32 20.59 18.73
N ALA A 182 -18.63 19.92 17.79
CA ALA A 182 -17.43 20.47 17.16
C ALA A 182 -17.72 21.71 16.30
N MET A 183 -18.89 21.79 15.65
CA MET A 183 -19.34 22.99 14.95
C MET A 183 -19.65 24.13 15.91
N ASP A 184 -20.41 23.83 16.97
CA ASP A 184 -20.86 24.82 17.94
C ASP A 184 -19.71 25.41 18.77
N THR A 185 -18.62 24.65 18.94
CA THR A 185 -17.40 25.08 19.65
C THR A 185 -16.42 25.88 18.79
N GLY A 186 -16.65 25.97 17.47
CA GLY A 186 -15.75 26.67 16.54
C GLY A 186 -14.50 25.88 16.15
N ALA A 187 -14.44 24.57 16.46
CA ALA A 187 -13.29 23.73 16.13
C ALA A 187 -13.03 23.65 14.61
N PHE A 188 -14.10 23.72 13.79
CA PHE A 188 -13.97 23.79 12.33
C PHE A 188 -13.38 25.10 11.83
N ASP A 189 -13.61 26.23 12.52
CA ASP A 189 -13.01 27.51 12.15
C ASP A 189 -11.50 27.50 12.42
N GLU A 190 -11.09 26.92 13.55
CA GLU A 190 -9.68 26.71 13.89
C GLU A 190 -9.01 25.75 12.90
N ALA A 191 -9.68 24.65 12.55
CA ALA A 191 -9.20 23.70 11.54
C ALA A 191 -9.01 24.36 10.17
N ARG A 192 -9.93 25.25 9.75
CA ARG A 192 -9.77 26.03 8.50
C ARG A 192 -8.59 27.00 8.56
N GLY A 193 -8.30 27.56 9.73
CA GLY A 193 -7.09 28.36 9.96
C GLY A 193 -5.82 27.54 9.70
N VAL A 194 -5.71 26.37 10.34
CA VAL A 194 -4.58 25.45 10.13
C VAL A 194 -4.45 24.99 8.67
N MET A 195 -5.58 24.67 8.01
CA MET A 195 -5.59 24.32 6.59
C MET A 195 -5.16 25.47 5.68
N THR A 196 -5.35 26.72 6.10
CA THR A 196 -4.86 27.89 5.36
C THR A 196 -3.35 27.99 5.44
N GLU A 197 -2.77 27.81 6.63
CA GLU A 197 -1.31 27.78 6.80
C GLU A 197 -0.68 26.61 6.02
N MET A 198 -1.33 25.44 6.05
CA MET A 198 -0.92 24.27 5.26
C MET A 198 -0.93 24.55 3.75
N LEU A 199 -1.95 25.26 3.26
CA LEU A 199 -2.08 25.65 1.87
C LEU A 199 -0.93 26.57 1.44
N ASP A 200 -0.62 27.58 2.23
CA ASP A 200 0.46 28.52 1.94
C ASP A 200 1.80 27.79 1.85
N ILE A 201 2.09 26.88 2.79
CA ILE A 201 3.29 26.04 2.78
C ILE A 201 3.36 25.17 1.52
N LEU A 202 2.25 24.53 1.14
CA LEU A 202 2.23 23.64 -0.04
C LEU A 202 2.36 24.42 -1.35
N GLU A 203 1.75 25.61 -1.46
CA GLU A 203 1.90 26.49 -2.63
C GLU A 203 3.35 26.95 -2.80
N GLU A 204 3.98 27.39 -1.72
CA GLU A 204 5.40 27.77 -1.72
C GLU A 204 6.30 26.58 -2.05
N TRP A 205 6.02 25.41 -1.47
CA TRP A 205 6.78 24.19 -1.74
C TRP A 205 6.68 23.73 -3.18
N VAL A 206 5.48 23.72 -3.79
CA VAL A 206 5.30 23.32 -5.19
C VAL A 206 6.10 24.24 -6.13
N ALA A 207 6.11 25.54 -5.86
CA ALA A 207 6.89 26.50 -6.63
C ALA A 207 8.40 26.26 -6.47
N GLU A 208 8.87 26.04 -5.23
CA GLU A 208 10.29 25.80 -4.95
C GLU A 208 10.77 24.46 -5.52
N ARG A 209 9.99 23.38 -5.38
CA ARG A 209 10.26 22.07 -6.00
C ARG A 209 10.42 22.21 -7.51
N THR A 210 9.51 22.93 -8.17
CA THR A 210 9.58 23.15 -9.62
C THR A 210 10.87 23.92 -9.98
N ARG A 211 11.21 24.95 -9.21
CA ARG A 211 12.45 25.72 -9.41
C ARG A 211 13.70 24.85 -9.25
N LEU A 212 13.76 24.00 -8.23
CA LEU A 212 14.88 23.10 -7.97
C LEU A 212 15.05 22.09 -9.12
N HIS A 213 13.94 21.48 -9.57
CA HIS A 213 13.93 20.59 -10.72
C HIS A 213 14.49 21.29 -11.97
N ASP A 214 13.92 22.43 -12.35
CA ASP A 214 14.28 23.14 -13.58
C ASP A 214 15.73 23.65 -13.56
N THR A 215 16.21 24.08 -12.39
CA THR A 215 17.60 24.52 -12.22
C THR A 215 18.55 23.34 -12.40
N PHE A 216 18.29 22.20 -11.74
CA PHE A 216 19.12 21.02 -11.86
C PHE A 216 19.19 20.51 -13.31
N VAL A 217 18.04 20.38 -13.98
CA VAL A 217 17.97 19.96 -15.39
C VAL A 217 18.79 20.90 -16.27
N ALA A 218 18.59 22.22 -16.16
CA ALA A 218 19.33 23.19 -16.95
C ALA A 218 20.84 23.14 -16.70
N ASP A 219 21.26 22.97 -15.45
CA ASP A 219 22.68 22.90 -15.09
C ASP A 219 23.35 21.62 -15.62
N VAL A 220 22.63 20.49 -15.61
CA VAL A 220 23.08 19.24 -16.24
C VAL A 220 23.18 19.40 -17.75
N GLU A 221 22.15 19.93 -18.41
CA GLU A 221 22.14 20.17 -19.86
C GLU A 221 23.33 21.04 -20.31
N ILE A 222 23.73 22.04 -19.51
CA ILE A 222 24.91 22.88 -19.80
C ILE A 222 26.22 22.08 -19.80
N GLN A 223 26.30 20.97 -19.06
CA GLN A 223 27.51 20.12 -19.03
C GLN A 223 27.61 19.16 -20.22
N LEU A 224 26.50 18.94 -20.93
CA LEU A 224 26.44 17.99 -22.05
C LEU A 224 26.96 18.63 -23.33
N ASP A 225 27.68 17.85 -24.14
CA ASP A 225 28.02 18.25 -25.50
C ASP A 225 26.86 18.00 -26.48
N ASP A 226 27.02 18.42 -27.74
CA ASP A 226 25.99 18.31 -28.76
C ASP A 226 25.57 16.84 -29.03
N ASP A 227 26.49 15.87 -28.92
CA ASP A 227 26.21 14.44 -29.17
C ASP A 227 25.45 13.84 -27.97
N GLN A 228 25.82 14.21 -26.74
CA GLN A 228 25.15 13.81 -25.51
C GLN A 228 23.77 14.45 -25.36
N MET A 229 23.60 15.71 -25.80
CA MET A 229 22.32 16.41 -25.78
C MET A 229 21.25 15.69 -26.61
N VAL A 230 21.64 14.95 -27.66
CA VAL A 230 20.72 14.12 -28.44
C VAL A 230 20.19 12.93 -27.63
N LEU A 231 20.91 12.46 -26.60
CA LEU A 231 20.51 11.36 -25.72
C LEU A 231 19.54 11.82 -24.63
N TRP A 232 19.56 13.11 -24.27
CA TRP A 232 18.76 13.66 -23.18
C TRP A 232 17.26 13.33 -23.27
N PRO A 233 16.57 13.51 -24.41
CA PRO A 233 15.15 13.18 -24.49
C PRO A 233 14.85 11.70 -24.22
N ALA A 234 15.72 10.76 -24.61
CA ALA A 234 15.51 9.35 -24.33
C ALA A 234 15.74 9.03 -22.84
N PHE A 235 16.78 9.64 -22.26
CA PHE A 235 17.08 9.51 -20.84
C PHE A 235 15.96 10.07 -19.95
N ASP A 236 15.41 11.23 -20.29
CA ASP A 236 14.28 11.83 -19.57
C ASP A 236 13.02 10.95 -19.60
N ARG A 237 12.70 10.35 -20.77
CA ARG A 237 11.60 9.38 -20.87
C ARG A 237 11.83 8.16 -19.99
N PHE A 238 13.06 7.63 -19.99
CA PHE A 238 13.45 6.52 -19.14
C PHE A 238 13.24 6.87 -17.66
N LEU A 239 13.82 7.97 -17.18
CA LEU A 239 13.70 8.38 -15.77
C LEU A 239 12.24 8.63 -15.36
N THR A 240 11.48 9.33 -16.20
CA THR A 240 10.06 9.61 -15.98
C THR A 240 9.28 8.31 -15.82
N ARG A 241 9.49 7.33 -16.69
CA ARG A 241 8.84 6.03 -16.59
C ARG A 241 9.20 5.33 -15.28
N GLU A 242 10.48 5.20 -14.96
CA GLU A 242 10.93 4.47 -13.77
C GLU A 242 10.43 5.08 -12.46
N LYS A 243 10.34 6.42 -12.38
CA LYS A 243 9.96 7.10 -11.14
C LYS A 243 8.47 7.38 -11.00
N SER A 244 7.81 7.71 -12.10
CA SER A 244 6.42 8.17 -12.05
C SER A 244 5.40 7.12 -12.42
N LEU A 245 5.74 6.13 -13.25
CA LEU A 245 4.78 5.07 -13.61
C LEU A 245 4.30 4.27 -12.38
N PRO A 246 5.17 3.88 -11.41
CA PRO A 246 4.75 3.13 -10.21
C PRO A 246 3.77 3.89 -9.28
N ARG A 247 3.60 5.19 -9.48
CA ARG A 247 2.66 6.03 -8.70
C ARG A 247 1.20 5.89 -9.15
N GLY A 248 0.89 4.92 -10.02
CA GLY A 248 -0.46 4.62 -10.46
C GLY A 248 -1.44 4.36 -9.31
N ARG A 249 -2.70 4.76 -9.52
CA ARG A 249 -3.83 4.58 -8.59
C ARG A 249 -4.95 3.76 -9.19
N LEU A 250 -5.01 3.69 -10.52
CA LEU A 250 -5.97 2.87 -11.25
C LEU A 250 -5.32 1.55 -11.67
N SER A 251 -6.14 0.50 -11.76
CA SER A 251 -5.69 -0.81 -12.25
C SER A 251 -5.19 -0.69 -13.71
N GLY A 252 -3.96 -1.11 -13.97
CA GLY A 252 -3.30 -1.02 -15.27
C GLY A 252 -2.57 0.30 -15.55
N GLU A 253 -2.69 1.31 -14.67
CA GLU A 253 -1.99 2.58 -14.81
C GLU A 253 -0.48 2.44 -14.62
N ASP A 254 -0.05 1.59 -13.70
CA ASP A 254 1.35 1.43 -13.25
C ASP A 254 2.13 0.35 -13.99
N VAL A 255 1.53 -0.26 -15.03
CA VAL A 255 2.14 -1.37 -15.76
C VAL A 255 3.23 -0.87 -16.71
N ASN A 256 4.44 -1.43 -16.56
CA ASN A 256 5.56 -1.18 -17.46
C ASN A 256 5.65 -2.29 -18.52
N LEU A 257 5.19 -2.02 -19.76
CA LEU A 257 5.22 -3.03 -20.82
C LEU A 257 6.63 -3.42 -21.26
N PHE A 258 7.65 -2.57 -21.05
CA PHE A 258 9.04 -2.95 -21.34
C PHE A 258 9.49 -4.12 -20.47
N LEU A 259 9.23 -4.02 -19.16
CA LEU A 259 9.55 -5.10 -18.21
C LEU A 259 8.75 -6.36 -18.54
N MET A 260 7.46 -6.23 -18.87
CA MET A 260 6.64 -7.40 -19.23
C MET A 260 7.13 -8.11 -20.50
N ILE A 261 7.62 -7.35 -21.49
CA ILE A 261 8.18 -7.91 -22.73
C ILE A 261 9.52 -8.61 -22.45
N ASP A 262 10.39 -8.00 -21.64
CA ASP A 262 11.68 -8.57 -21.24
C ASP A 262 11.50 -9.87 -20.44
N ASP A 263 10.60 -9.86 -19.46
CA ASP A 263 10.27 -11.02 -18.62
C ASP A 263 9.56 -12.14 -19.38
N SER A 264 8.98 -11.87 -20.56
CA SER A 264 8.21 -12.85 -21.34
C SER A 264 9.07 -13.81 -22.16
N GLU A 265 10.39 -13.62 -22.17
CA GLU A 265 11.38 -14.43 -22.90
C GLU A 265 10.96 -14.68 -24.37
N LEU A 266 10.58 -13.61 -25.07
CA LEU A 266 10.16 -13.68 -26.47
C LEU A 266 11.33 -14.08 -27.38
N SER A 267 11.05 -14.79 -28.46
CA SER A 267 12.06 -15.06 -29.49
C SER A 267 12.57 -13.76 -30.14
N ASP A 268 13.83 -13.76 -30.58
CA ASP A 268 14.45 -12.61 -31.27
C ASP A 268 13.59 -12.08 -32.42
N ALA A 269 12.96 -12.99 -33.20
CA ALA A 269 12.10 -12.62 -34.31
C ALA A 269 10.83 -11.87 -33.89
N THR A 270 10.25 -12.25 -32.75
CA THR A 270 9.09 -11.56 -32.18
C THR A 270 9.51 -10.23 -31.57
N PHE A 271 10.63 -10.18 -30.86
CA PHE A 271 11.17 -8.94 -30.30
C PHE A 271 11.47 -7.91 -31.41
N ASP A 272 12.15 -8.32 -32.49
CA ASP A 272 12.43 -7.48 -33.66
C ASP A 272 11.15 -6.94 -34.30
N ALA A 273 10.06 -7.72 -34.30
CA ALA A 273 8.77 -7.29 -34.84
C ALA A 273 8.08 -6.23 -33.96
N LEU A 274 8.41 -6.15 -32.66
CA LEU A 274 7.86 -5.18 -31.72
C LEU A 274 8.68 -3.87 -31.64
N ALA A 275 9.93 -3.88 -32.09
CA ALA A 275 10.90 -2.80 -31.87
C ALA A 275 10.40 -1.40 -32.26
N GLU A 276 9.86 -1.22 -33.47
CA GLU A 276 9.36 0.10 -33.93
C GLU A 276 8.17 0.58 -33.08
N MET A 277 7.32 -0.35 -32.63
CA MET A 277 6.15 0.00 -31.82
C MET A 277 6.52 0.30 -30.36
N LEU A 278 7.64 -0.23 -29.87
CA LEU A 278 8.17 0.10 -28.54
C LEU A 278 8.59 1.56 -28.46
N ASP A 279 9.20 2.10 -29.52
CA ASP A 279 9.56 3.52 -29.60
C ASP A 279 8.29 4.41 -29.59
N GLU A 280 7.28 4.03 -30.38
CA GLU A 280 6.00 4.75 -30.38
C GLU A 280 5.29 4.69 -29.02
N TYR A 281 5.33 3.52 -28.37
CA TYR A 281 4.80 3.32 -27.03
C TYR A 281 5.51 4.21 -26.01
N GLU A 282 6.84 4.26 -26.03
CA GLU A 282 7.61 5.08 -25.10
C GLU A 282 7.21 6.56 -25.18
N LEU A 283 7.11 7.10 -26.40
CA LEU A 283 6.70 8.48 -26.64
C LEU A 283 5.28 8.75 -26.14
N ALA A 284 4.34 7.84 -26.46
CA ALA A 284 2.95 7.99 -26.04
C ALA A 284 2.78 7.88 -24.52
N LEU A 285 3.45 6.90 -23.90
CA LEU A 285 3.43 6.69 -22.46
C LEU A 285 4.03 7.89 -21.72
N HIS A 286 5.21 8.34 -22.14
CA HIS A 286 5.85 9.49 -21.51
C HIS A 286 4.96 10.74 -21.58
N GLN A 287 4.38 11.04 -22.75
CA GLN A 287 3.45 12.16 -22.87
C GLN A 287 2.26 12.04 -21.92
N ALA A 288 1.70 10.84 -21.74
CA ALA A 288 0.60 10.59 -20.81
C ALA A 288 1.03 10.79 -19.35
N ILE A 289 2.20 10.28 -18.96
CA ILE A 289 2.75 10.43 -17.60
C ILE A 289 3.03 11.91 -17.29
N VAL A 290 3.75 12.63 -18.16
CA VAL A 290 4.07 14.05 -17.95
C VAL A 290 2.78 14.87 -17.81
N THR A 291 1.81 14.64 -18.69
CA THR A 291 0.51 15.34 -18.62
C THR A 291 -0.22 15.07 -17.30
N ARG A 292 -0.17 13.83 -16.81
CA ARG A 292 -0.77 13.45 -15.52
C ARG A 292 -0.03 14.14 -14.37
N ASP A 293 1.28 14.02 -14.32
CA ASP A 293 2.11 14.49 -13.20
C ASP A 293 2.07 16.01 -13.09
N ASP A 294 2.16 16.74 -14.20
CA ASP A 294 2.02 18.19 -14.26
C ASP A 294 0.67 18.63 -13.68
N TYR A 295 -0.41 17.95 -14.05
CA TYR A 295 -1.73 18.30 -13.54
C TYR A 295 -1.88 17.95 -12.05
N LEU A 296 -1.37 16.80 -11.60
CA LEU A 296 -1.40 16.43 -10.17
C LEU A 296 -0.68 17.49 -9.33
N LEU A 297 0.52 17.89 -9.74
CA LEU A 297 1.31 18.91 -9.07
C LEU A 297 0.58 20.27 -9.03
N GLN A 298 0.09 20.74 -10.18
CA GLN A 298 -0.57 22.05 -10.29
C GLN A 298 -1.99 22.09 -9.70
N SER A 299 -2.64 20.94 -9.55
CA SER A 299 -3.99 20.84 -9.00
C SER A 299 -4.03 20.64 -7.49
N ALA A 300 -2.92 20.21 -6.87
CA ALA A 300 -2.84 20.00 -5.43
C ALA A 300 -3.30 21.24 -4.61
N PRO A 301 -2.77 22.46 -4.83
CA PRO A 301 -3.25 23.65 -4.10
C PRO A 301 -4.75 23.94 -4.30
N LYS A 302 -5.27 23.67 -5.51
CA LYS A 302 -6.69 23.88 -5.83
C LYS A 302 -7.58 22.90 -5.07
N LEU A 303 -7.16 21.64 -4.97
CA LEU A 303 -7.87 20.61 -4.21
C LEU A 303 -7.88 20.92 -2.71
N PHE A 304 -6.73 21.31 -2.15
CA PHE A 304 -6.66 21.73 -0.75
C PHE A 304 -7.49 22.99 -0.47
N LYS A 305 -7.54 23.93 -1.40
CA LYS A 305 -8.39 25.12 -1.29
C LYS A 305 -9.87 24.74 -1.26
N ALA A 306 -10.28 23.84 -2.14
CA ALA A 306 -11.64 23.31 -2.16
C ALA A 306 -11.99 22.60 -0.84
N MET A 307 -11.05 21.83 -0.28
CA MET A 307 -11.21 21.19 1.03
C MET A 307 -11.36 22.20 2.17
N ARG A 308 -10.54 23.25 2.21
CA ARG A 308 -10.64 24.34 3.20
C ARG A 308 -11.98 25.08 3.11
N ASP A 309 -12.44 25.33 1.88
CA ASP A 309 -13.66 26.10 1.62
C ASP A 309 -14.94 25.25 1.70
N GLY A 310 -14.81 23.92 1.82
CA GLY A 310 -15.92 22.99 1.75
C GLY A 310 -16.60 22.95 0.38
N ASP A 311 -15.86 23.30 -0.68
CA ASP A 311 -16.38 23.41 -2.06
C ASP A 311 -16.29 22.05 -2.76
N VAL A 312 -17.36 21.26 -2.62
CA VAL A 312 -17.46 19.91 -3.18
C VAL A 312 -17.42 19.94 -4.72
N ASP A 313 -18.05 20.92 -5.35
CA ASP A 313 -18.12 21.04 -6.81
C ASP A 313 -16.74 21.31 -7.42
N ASP A 314 -15.97 22.20 -6.79
CA ASP A 314 -14.60 22.49 -7.21
C ASP A 314 -13.67 21.29 -6.98
N ALA A 315 -13.79 20.61 -5.84
CA ALA A 315 -13.04 19.38 -5.56
C ALA A 315 -13.37 18.27 -6.58
N GLU A 316 -14.65 18.02 -6.85
CA GLU A 316 -15.11 17.02 -7.81
C GLU A 316 -14.56 17.32 -9.22
N ARG A 317 -14.60 18.59 -9.65
CA ARG A 317 -14.04 19.01 -10.95
C ARG A 317 -12.55 18.74 -11.05
N VAL A 318 -11.79 19.03 -9.99
CA VAL A 318 -10.34 18.75 -9.95
C VAL A 318 -10.09 17.24 -10.01
N LEU A 319 -10.74 16.46 -9.16
CA LEU A 319 -10.57 15.01 -9.06
C LEU A 319 -10.97 14.30 -10.36
N LYS A 320 -12.06 14.70 -11.02
CA LYS A 320 -12.46 14.18 -12.34
C LYS A 320 -11.37 14.36 -13.38
N GLN A 321 -10.72 15.52 -13.38
CA GLN A 321 -9.64 15.79 -14.32
C GLN A 321 -8.36 15.02 -13.96
N GLN A 322 -8.06 14.82 -12.66
CA GLN A 322 -6.96 13.94 -12.24
C GLN A 322 -7.20 12.50 -12.72
N VAL A 323 -8.40 11.95 -12.45
CA VAL A 323 -8.81 10.62 -12.90
C VAL A 323 -8.68 10.50 -14.41
N ARG A 324 -9.17 11.47 -15.19
CA ARG A 324 -9.05 11.46 -16.65
C ARG A 324 -7.60 11.34 -17.14
N PHE A 325 -6.65 12.00 -16.50
CA PHE A 325 -5.23 11.89 -16.88
C PHE A 325 -4.61 10.56 -16.45
N ARG A 326 -5.03 10.00 -15.31
CA ARG A 326 -4.65 8.64 -14.89
C ARG A 326 -5.19 7.58 -15.85
N GLU A 327 -6.44 7.73 -16.27
CA GLU A 327 -7.05 6.88 -17.29
C GLU A 327 -6.31 6.96 -18.61
N ALA A 328 -5.81 8.14 -19.01
CA ALA A 328 -5.03 8.29 -20.23
C ALA A 328 -3.72 7.45 -20.22
N VAL A 329 -3.06 7.34 -19.06
CA VAL A 329 -1.87 6.46 -18.89
C VAL A 329 -2.29 4.99 -19.02
N ARG A 330 -3.31 4.55 -18.27
CA ARG A 330 -3.87 3.19 -18.36
C ARG A 330 -4.30 2.84 -19.78
N ASP A 331 -5.04 3.72 -20.44
CA ASP A 331 -5.56 3.51 -21.78
C ASP A 331 -4.43 3.45 -22.83
N THR A 332 -3.32 4.16 -22.60
CA THR A 332 -2.11 4.04 -23.41
C THR A 332 -1.50 2.64 -23.26
N ASN A 333 -1.32 2.16 -22.03
CA ASN A 333 -0.84 0.80 -21.76
C ASN A 333 -1.75 -0.26 -22.40
N ASP A 334 -3.07 -0.14 -22.23
CA ASP A 334 -4.04 -1.08 -22.80
C ASP A 334 -4.00 -1.12 -24.33
N ARG A 335 -3.92 0.05 -24.96
CA ARG A 335 -3.84 0.18 -26.42
C ARG A 335 -2.60 -0.51 -26.95
N TYR A 336 -1.43 -0.25 -26.35
CA TYR A 336 -0.18 -0.86 -26.81
C TYR A 336 -0.07 -2.34 -26.47
N ARG A 337 -0.66 -2.80 -25.35
CA ARG A 337 -0.84 -4.25 -25.12
C ARG A 337 -1.56 -4.89 -26.30
N GLU A 338 -2.71 -4.34 -26.71
CA GLU A 338 -3.48 -4.91 -27.83
C GLU A 338 -2.68 -4.92 -29.14
N ILE A 339 -2.01 -3.81 -29.46
CA ILE A 339 -1.15 -3.69 -30.66
C ILE A 339 0.00 -4.70 -30.63
N PHE A 340 0.73 -4.80 -29.51
CA PHE A 340 1.84 -5.74 -29.37
C PHE A 340 1.35 -7.17 -29.51
N VAL A 341 0.31 -7.54 -28.74
CA VAL A 341 -0.28 -8.86 -28.78
C VAL A 341 -0.73 -9.19 -30.19
N GLU A 342 -1.46 -8.33 -30.89
CA GLU A 342 -1.91 -8.58 -32.26
C GLU A 342 -0.78 -8.84 -33.24
N THR A 343 0.36 -8.17 -33.07
CA THR A 343 1.55 -8.28 -33.94
C THR A 343 2.28 -9.63 -33.79
N ILE A 344 2.21 -10.25 -32.60
CA ILE A 344 2.88 -11.54 -32.37
C ILE A 344 2.23 -12.65 -33.21
N ALA A 345 3.05 -13.31 -34.03
CA ALA A 345 2.63 -14.40 -34.91
C ALA A 345 2.52 -15.74 -34.17
N ASP A 346 3.44 -16.03 -33.25
CA ASP A 346 3.43 -17.26 -32.48
C ASP A 346 2.29 -17.26 -31.44
N PRO A 347 1.34 -18.21 -31.50
CA PRO A 347 0.19 -18.21 -30.60
C PRO A 347 0.55 -18.40 -29.12
N GLU A 348 1.64 -19.11 -28.80
CA GLU A 348 2.04 -19.39 -27.43
C GLU A 348 2.72 -18.17 -26.80
N GLU A 349 3.65 -17.52 -27.51
CA GLU A 349 4.24 -16.23 -27.12
C GLU A 349 3.15 -15.15 -26.97
N LYS A 350 2.21 -15.09 -27.92
CA LYS A 350 1.04 -14.19 -27.86
C LYS A 350 0.23 -14.40 -26.59
N ALA A 351 -0.09 -15.65 -26.25
CA ALA A 351 -0.87 -15.98 -25.07
C ALA A 351 -0.11 -15.68 -23.77
N ARG A 352 1.20 -15.98 -23.74
CA ARG A 352 2.08 -15.75 -22.58
C ARG A 352 2.23 -14.26 -22.28
N LEU A 353 2.61 -13.44 -23.26
CA LEU A 353 2.76 -11.99 -23.06
C LEU A 353 1.44 -11.34 -22.64
N ASN A 354 0.35 -11.65 -23.34
CA ASN A 354 -0.96 -11.07 -23.01
C ASN A 354 -1.43 -11.49 -21.60
N GLY A 355 -1.20 -12.74 -21.22
CA GLY A 355 -1.51 -13.26 -19.88
C GLY A 355 -0.73 -12.51 -18.80
N ALA A 356 0.59 -12.39 -18.97
CA ALA A 356 1.47 -11.68 -18.03
C ALA A 356 1.06 -10.21 -17.84
N ILE A 357 0.82 -9.49 -18.94
CA ILE A 357 0.38 -8.08 -18.88
C ILE A 357 -0.97 -7.94 -18.17
N LEU A 358 -1.94 -8.81 -18.46
CA LEU A 358 -3.27 -8.74 -17.83
C LEU A 358 -3.23 -9.13 -16.35
N GLU A 359 -2.36 -10.07 -15.98
CA GLU A 359 -2.11 -10.43 -14.58
C GLU A 359 -1.49 -9.26 -13.81
N GLU A 360 -0.50 -8.57 -14.36
CA GLU A 360 0.11 -7.40 -13.71
C GLU A 360 -0.87 -6.22 -13.64
N ALA A 361 -1.58 -5.92 -14.74
CA ALA A 361 -2.53 -4.80 -14.83
C ALA A 361 -3.75 -4.98 -13.93
N TYR A 362 -4.25 -6.20 -13.82
CA TYR A 362 -5.54 -6.52 -13.23
C TYR A 362 -5.43 -7.76 -12.33
N GLU A 363 -4.45 -7.76 -11.42
CA GLU A 363 -4.08 -8.89 -10.55
C GLU A 363 -5.29 -9.60 -9.94
N ARG A 364 -6.21 -8.84 -9.32
CA ARG A 364 -7.40 -9.43 -8.67
C ARG A 364 -8.30 -10.21 -9.65
N ILE A 365 -8.31 -9.82 -10.91
CA ILE A 365 -9.11 -10.44 -11.96
C ILE A 365 -8.36 -11.63 -12.58
N TYR A 366 -7.11 -11.44 -12.99
CA TYR A 366 -6.39 -12.38 -13.85
C TYR A 366 -5.43 -13.34 -13.14
N ARG A 367 -5.07 -13.09 -11.87
CA ARG A 367 -4.18 -13.99 -11.13
C ARG A 367 -4.69 -15.44 -11.10
N PRO A 368 -3.79 -16.44 -11.19
CA PRO A 368 -4.15 -17.84 -11.07
C PRO A 368 -4.90 -18.14 -9.75
N THR A 369 -6.12 -18.65 -9.89
CA THR A 369 -6.94 -19.01 -8.73
C THR A 369 -6.68 -20.43 -8.24
N TRP A 370 -7.35 -20.83 -7.16
CA TRP A 370 -7.22 -22.21 -6.69
C TRP A 370 -7.74 -23.21 -7.73
N ALA A 371 -8.78 -22.86 -8.51
CA ALA A 371 -9.29 -23.71 -9.57
C ALA A 371 -8.24 -23.97 -10.66
N HIS A 372 -7.48 -22.94 -11.05
CA HIS A 372 -6.37 -23.08 -11.99
C HIS A 372 -5.34 -24.09 -11.48
N ARG A 373 -4.90 -23.92 -10.23
CA ARG A 373 -3.95 -24.85 -9.59
C ARG A 373 -4.51 -26.26 -9.42
N ALA A 374 -5.81 -26.42 -9.23
CA ALA A 374 -6.43 -27.74 -9.13
C ALA A 374 -6.40 -28.48 -10.47
N PHE A 375 -6.69 -27.80 -11.59
CA PHE A 375 -6.57 -28.40 -12.92
C PHE A 375 -5.12 -28.74 -13.28
N GLU A 376 -4.17 -27.84 -12.97
CA GLU A 376 -2.75 -28.06 -13.17
C GLU A 376 -2.26 -29.29 -12.38
N ALA A 377 -2.53 -29.33 -11.07
CA ALA A 377 -2.17 -30.44 -10.21
C ALA A 377 -2.80 -31.77 -10.68
N ALA A 378 -4.03 -31.76 -11.20
CA ALA A 378 -4.66 -32.96 -11.74
C ALA A 378 -3.94 -33.48 -12.99
N LEU A 379 -3.53 -32.59 -13.90
CA LEU A 379 -2.86 -32.96 -15.15
C LEU A 379 -1.40 -33.39 -14.95
N GLU A 380 -0.77 -33.00 -13.84
CA GLU A 380 0.57 -33.43 -13.44
C GLU A 380 0.60 -34.81 -12.76
N MET A 381 -0.56 -35.43 -12.48
CA MET A 381 -0.61 -36.75 -11.85
C MET A 381 -0.10 -37.85 -12.79
N ASP A 382 0.94 -38.58 -12.36
CA ASP A 382 1.53 -39.69 -13.12
C ASP A 382 0.58 -40.90 -13.29
N ASP A 383 -0.43 -41.03 -12.43
CA ASP A 383 -1.35 -42.18 -12.40
C ASP A 383 -2.72 -41.90 -13.06
N LEU A 384 -2.85 -40.78 -13.78
CA LEU A 384 -4.08 -40.42 -14.48
C LEU A 384 -4.25 -41.26 -15.76
N GLY A 385 -5.35 -42.01 -15.85
CA GLY A 385 -5.67 -42.77 -17.06
C GLY A 385 -5.84 -41.87 -18.28
N GLU A 386 -5.40 -42.31 -19.47
CA GLU A 386 -5.39 -41.51 -20.71
C GLU A 386 -6.77 -40.91 -21.07
N ASP A 387 -7.84 -41.70 -20.88
CA ASP A 387 -9.23 -41.24 -21.09
C ASP A 387 -9.63 -40.15 -20.09
N THR A 388 -9.23 -40.30 -18.82
CA THR A 388 -9.49 -39.31 -17.76
C THR A 388 -8.68 -38.04 -18.00
N ALA A 389 -7.39 -38.16 -18.35
CA ALA A 389 -6.54 -37.03 -18.71
C ALA A 389 -7.14 -36.22 -19.87
N SER A 390 -7.61 -36.90 -20.91
CA SER A 390 -8.29 -36.27 -22.05
C SER A 390 -9.58 -35.54 -21.62
N ALA A 391 -10.38 -36.13 -20.73
CA ALA A 391 -11.58 -35.51 -20.18
C ALA A 391 -11.26 -34.28 -19.31
N VAL A 392 -10.22 -34.35 -18.48
CA VAL A 392 -9.75 -33.23 -17.65
C VAL A 392 -9.26 -32.08 -18.51
N MET A 393 -8.47 -32.34 -19.57
CA MET A 393 -8.03 -31.31 -20.52
C MET A 393 -9.21 -30.63 -21.23
N ALA A 394 -10.23 -31.39 -21.64
CA ALA A 394 -11.42 -30.83 -22.26
C ALA A 394 -12.24 -29.96 -21.28
N LEU A 395 -12.35 -30.39 -20.03
CA LEU A 395 -12.98 -29.61 -18.97
C LEU A 395 -12.20 -28.32 -18.68
N GLN A 396 -10.86 -28.41 -18.59
CA GLN A 396 -9.98 -27.27 -18.38
C GLN A 396 -10.11 -26.25 -19.51
N ALA A 397 -10.15 -26.68 -20.77
CA ALA A 397 -10.35 -25.78 -21.91
C ALA A 397 -11.68 -25.02 -21.81
N THR A 398 -12.75 -25.69 -21.36
CA THR A 398 -14.07 -25.07 -21.16
C THR A 398 -14.03 -24.06 -19.99
N PHE A 399 -13.38 -24.44 -18.89
CA PHE A 399 -13.15 -23.57 -17.73
C PHE A 399 -12.39 -22.30 -18.13
N LEU A 400 -11.26 -22.43 -18.80
CA LEU A 400 -10.43 -21.30 -19.23
C LEU A 400 -11.19 -20.37 -20.19
N ALA A 401 -12.00 -20.92 -21.09
CA ALA A 401 -12.85 -20.12 -21.98
C ALA A 401 -13.94 -19.33 -21.22
N GLU A 402 -14.57 -19.94 -20.21
CA GLU A 402 -15.53 -19.24 -19.35
C GLU A 402 -14.84 -18.16 -18.51
N MET A 403 -13.69 -18.46 -17.90
CA MET A 403 -12.92 -17.50 -17.11
C MET A 403 -12.43 -16.33 -17.95
N ALA A 404 -11.94 -16.57 -19.17
CA ALA A 404 -11.52 -15.50 -20.08
C ALA A 404 -12.67 -14.52 -20.38
N ASN A 405 -13.88 -15.03 -20.61
CA ASN A 405 -15.06 -14.19 -20.84
C ASN A 405 -15.47 -13.42 -19.58
N ARG A 406 -15.50 -14.07 -18.42
CA ARG A 406 -15.83 -13.41 -17.14
C ARG A 406 -14.82 -12.34 -16.77
N ASN A 407 -13.52 -12.63 -16.92
CA ASN A 407 -12.45 -11.69 -16.62
C ASN A 407 -12.54 -10.43 -17.49
N ARG A 408 -12.84 -10.60 -18.79
CA ARG A 408 -13.09 -9.45 -19.69
C ARG A 408 -14.26 -8.58 -19.20
N THR A 409 -15.38 -9.20 -18.81
CA THR A 409 -16.53 -8.47 -18.26
C THR A 409 -16.16 -7.76 -16.96
N LEU A 410 -15.46 -8.43 -16.05
CA LEU A 410 -15.01 -7.85 -14.79
C LEU A 410 -14.08 -6.66 -14.99
N MET A 411 -13.15 -6.75 -15.95
CA MET A 411 -12.26 -5.64 -16.29
C MET A 411 -13.05 -4.42 -16.79
N ILE A 412 -14.06 -4.65 -17.65
CA ILE A 412 -14.93 -3.59 -18.16
C ILE A 412 -15.73 -2.93 -17.03
N GLU A 413 -16.31 -3.72 -16.12
CA GLU A 413 -17.08 -3.15 -14.99
C GLU A 413 -16.18 -2.42 -13.99
N LEU A 414 -14.99 -2.96 -13.67
CA LEU A 414 -14.01 -2.29 -12.81
C LEU A 414 -13.64 -0.92 -13.36
N ARG A 415 -13.34 -0.83 -14.65
CA ARG A 415 -12.95 0.44 -15.29
C ARG A 415 -14.05 1.49 -15.27
N LYS A 416 -15.32 1.09 -15.20
CA LYS A 416 -16.45 2.03 -15.10
C LYS A 416 -16.59 2.63 -13.71
N SER A 417 -16.23 1.88 -12.66
CA SER A 417 -16.46 2.33 -11.27
C SER A 417 -15.21 2.89 -10.61
N GLU A 418 -14.01 2.40 -10.92
CA GLU A 418 -12.78 2.73 -10.19
C GLU A 418 -12.47 4.23 -10.16
N GLY A 419 -12.69 4.93 -11.28
CA GLY A 419 -12.53 6.38 -11.36
C GLY A 419 -13.55 7.14 -10.51
N ASP A 420 -14.82 6.73 -10.56
CA ASP A 420 -15.90 7.33 -9.77
C ASP A 420 -15.71 7.07 -8.28
N GLU A 421 -15.22 5.88 -7.90
CA GLU A 421 -14.87 5.52 -6.52
C GLU A 421 -13.74 6.41 -5.97
N GLN A 422 -12.74 6.75 -6.79
CA GLN A 422 -11.68 7.70 -6.42
C GLN A 422 -12.23 9.11 -6.20
N ILE A 423 -13.13 9.57 -7.08
CA ILE A 423 -13.78 10.88 -6.96
C ILE A 423 -14.64 10.92 -5.69
N GLU A 424 -15.48 9.90 -5.46
CA GLU A 424 -16.34 9.82 -4.28
C GLU A 424 -15.52 9.79 -2.99
N GLN A 425 -14.39 9.08 -2.96
CA GLN A 425 -13.50 9.06 -1.81
C GLN A 425 -12.87 10.44 -1.56
N GLY A 426 -12.43 11.14 -2.60
CA GLY A 426 -11.84 12.47 -2.49
C GLY A 426 -12.85 13.55 -2.09
N THR A 427 -14.07 13.53 -2.64
CA THR A 427 -15.12 14.52 -2.32
C THR A 427 -15.72 14.29 -0.94
N ARG A 428 -15.75 13.05 -0.43
CA ARG A 428 -16.26 12.73 0.91
C ARG A 428 -15.57 13.54 2.01
N MET A 429 -14.25 13.71 1.92
CA MET A 429 -13.52 14.54 2.88
C MET A 429 -13.95 16.01 2.81
N VAL A 430 -14.21 16.52 1.61
CA VAL A 430 -14.64 17.92 1.39
C VAL A 430 -16.07 18.13 1.90
N SER A 431 -16.98 17.17 1.67
CA SER A 431 -18.35 17.20 2.21
C SER A 431 -18.34 17.25 3.74
N ILE A 432 -17.47 16.47 4.39
CA ILE A 432 -17.31 16.49 5.85
C ILE A 432 -16.85 17.88 6.33
N MET A 433 -15.91 18.50 5.62
CA MET A 433 -15.43 19.85 5.93
C MET A 433 -16.49 20.93 5.71
N SER A 434 -17.45 20.72 4.79
CA SER A 434 -18.58 21.63 4.57
C SER A 434 -19.74 21.42 5.54
N GLY A 435 -19.65 20.40 6.39
CA GLY A 435 -20.70 20.02 7.34
C GLY A 435 -21.77 19.09 6.78
N ASP A 436 -21.58 18.55 5.57
CA ASP A 436 -22.42 17.52 4.98
C ASP A 436 -21.89 16.11 5.26
N PHE A 437 -22.58 15.41 6.16
CA PHE A 437 -22.24 14.06 6.60
C PHE A 437 -23.15 12.98 6.02
N SER A 438 -24.00 13.33 5.06
CA SER A 438 -24.95 12.40 4.44
C SER A 438 -24.26 11.22 3.74
N GLY A 439 -23.01 11.39 3.31
CA GLY A 439 -22.16 10.33 2.76
C GLY A 439 -21.62 9.33 3.79
N GLY A 440 -21.71 9.62 5.09
CA GLY A 440 -21.08 8.84 6.17
C GLY A 440 -19.60 9.16 6.37
N MET A 441 -19.07 8.77 7.53
CA MET A 441 -17.68 9.05 7.94
C MET A 441 -16.64 8.34 7.04
N PRO A 442 -15.39 8.85 6.93
CA PRO A 442 -14.33 8.20 6.14
C PRO A 442 -13.87 6.87 6.73
N TRP A 443 -14.07 6.68 8.04
CA TRP A 443 -13.56 5.56 8.83
C TRP A 443 -14.65 4.58 9.29
N GLY A 444 -15.90 5.05 9.33
CA GLY A 444 -17.06 4.23 9.65
C GLY A 444 -17.76 3.93 8.35
N GLY A 445 -17.85 2.66 7.97
CA GLY A 445 -18.40 2.22 6.68
C GLY A 445 -19.74 2.85 6.34
N GLY A 446 -19.70 4.03 5.71
CA GLY A 446 -20.82 4.68 5.05
C GLY A 446 -21.19 3.87 3.82
N ARG A 447 -22.49 3.84 3.50
CA ARG A 447 -23.16 3.32 2.28
C ARG A 447 -22.41 2.29 1.41
N GLY A 448 -21.73 1.33 2.04
CA GLY A 448 -20.70 0.50 1.39
C GLY A 448 -19.86 -0.31 2.40
N GLY A 449 -19.92 0.05 3.69
CA GLY A 449 -19.47 -0.82 4.78
C GLY A 449 -20.21 -2.16 4.77
N ARG A 450 -19.42 -3.25 4.76
CA ARG A 450 -19.79 -4.67 4.88
C ARG A 450 -20.96 -4.89 5.87
N GLY A 451 -22.20 -4.81 5.40
CA GLY A 451 -23.43 -4.98 6.21
C GLY A 451 -24.46 -3.86 6.17
N GLY A 452 -24.31 -2.82 5.34
CA GLY A 452 -25.34 -1.82 5.09
C GLY A 452 -26.22 -2.18 3.89
N ARG A 453 -27.45 -2.63 4.15
CA ARG A 453 -28.48 -3.10 3.20
C ARG A 453 -28.98 -2.07 2.15
N GLY A 454 -28.23 -1.00 1.87
CA GLY A 454 -28.62 0.12 1.00
C GLY A 454 -27.59 0.53 -0.06
N GLY A 455 -26.52 -0.26 -0.24
CA GLY A 455 -25.55 -0.10 -1.33
C GLY A 455 -25.22 -1.40 -2.08
N ASP A 456 -25.80 -2.54 -1.66
CA ASP A 456 -25.52 -3.87 -2.24
C ASP A 456 -26.29 -4.14 -3.56
N GLU A 457 -27.17 -3.26 -4.03
CA GLU A 457 -28.05 -3.57 -5.17
C GLU A 457 -27.44 -3.34 -6.57
N ASP A 458 -26.22 -2.79 -6.72
CA ASP A 458 -25.66 -2.54 -8.07
C ASP A 458 -24.11 -2.51 -8.18
N ASP A 459 -23.36 -3.12 -7.26
CA ASP A 459 -21.90 -3.34 -7.47
C ASP A 459 -21.69 -4.55 -8.40
N ARG A 460 -21.91 -4.33 -9.71
CA ARG A 460 -21.79 -5.35 -10.77
C ARG A 460 -20.43 -6.02 -10.78
N TYR A 461 -19.39 -5.29 -10.40
CA TYR A 461 -18.05 -5.84 -10.28
C TYR A 461 -17.98 -6.87 -9.16
N ARG A 462 -18.47 -6.54 -7.96
CA ARG A 462 -18.50 -7.46 -6.80
C ARG A 462 -19.37 -8.68 -7.08
N ASP A 463 -20.55 -8.47 -7.67
CA ASP A 463 -21.42 -9.58 -8.06
C ASP A 463 -20.75 -10.48 -9.10
N GLY A 464 -20.12 -9.89 -10.12
CA GLY A 464 -19.34 -10.64 -11.10
C GLY A 464 -18.19 -11.45 -10.46
N MET A 465 -17.51 -10.91 -9.44
CA MET A 465 -16.45 -11.62 -8.72
C MET A 465 -17.02 -12.81 -7.93
N ARG A 466 -18.20 -12.66 -7.33
CA ARG A 466 -18.91 -13.76 -6.65
C ARG A 466 -19.28 -14.86 -7.65
N GLU A 467 -19.92 -14.48 -8.76
CA GLU A 467 -20.31 -15.43 -9.81
C GLU A 467 -19.11 -16.15 -10.45
N ARG A 468 -17.97 -15.46 -10.58
CA ARG A 468 -16.71 -16.07 -11.01
C ARG A 468 -16.27 -17.15 -10.03
N GLY A 469 -16.26 -16.85 -8.73
CA GLY A 469 -15.94 -17.82 -7.67
C GLY A 469 -16.87 -19.03 -7.65
N GLU A 470 -18.18 -18.82 -7.80
CA GLU A 470 -19.17 -19.92 -7.89
C GLU A 470 -18.96 -20.79 -9.13
N SER A 471 -18.55 -20.18 -10.25
CA SER A 471 -18.23 -20.92 -11.46
C SER A 471 -16.95 -21.74 -11.29
N GLU A 472 -15.91 -21.17 -10.66
CA GLU A 472 -14.69 -21.88 -10.28
C GLU A 472 -14.99 -23.11 -9.41
N GLU A 473 -15.86 -22.96 -8.39
CA GLU A 473 -16.35 -24.07 -7.55
C GLU A 473 -17.00 -25.17 -8.37
N ARG A 474 -17.93 -24.80 -9.26
CA ARG A 474 -18.64 -25.76 -10.12
C ARG A 474 -17.69 -26.56 -11.03
N TYR A 475 -16.62 -25.96 -11.54
CA TYR A 475 -15.64 -26.67 -12.39
C TYR A 475 -14.73 -27.59 -11.58
N VAL A 476 -14.31 -27.17 -10.39
CA VAL A 476 -13.49 -28.02 -9.51
C VAL A 476 -14.30 -29.22 -9.01
N GLU A 477 -15.59 -29.06 -8.72
CA GLU A 477 -16.48 -30.19 -8.39
C GLU A 477 -16.58 -31.19 -9.55
N GLN A 478 -16.69 -30.71 -10.79
CA GLN A 478 -16.69 -31.57 -11.98
C GLN A 478 -15.35 -32.29 -12.18
N LEU A 479 -14.23 -31.59 -11.92
CA LEU A 479 -12.90 -32.19 -11.93
C LEU A 479 -12.81 -33.32 -10.89
N MET A 480 -13.19 -33.05 -9.64
CA MET A 480 -13.17 -34.04 -8.56
C MET A 480 -14.02 -35.28 -8.90
N ALA A 481 -15.17 -35.11 -9.56
CA ALA A 481 -16.01 -36.22 -9.97
C ALA A 481 -15.36 -37.15 -11.02
N MET A 482 -14.31 -36.71 -11.72
CA MET A 482 -13.55 -37.51 -12.69
C MET A 482 -12.36 -38.25 -12.06
N LEU A 483 -11.98 -37.89 -10.83
CA LEU A 483 -10.80 -38.41 -10.13
C LEU A 483 -11.18 -39.44 -9.07
N THR A 484 -10.25 -40.37 -8.76
CA THR A 484 -10.42 -41.28 -7.61
C THR A 484 -10.30 -40.53 -6.28
N PRO A 485 -10.80 -41.09 -5.15
CA PRO A 485 -10.65 -40.45 -3.84
C PRO A 485 -9.19 -40.14 -3.48
N GLU A 486 -8.26 -41.02 -3.82
CA GLU A 486 -6.82 -40.82 -3.58
C GLU A 486 -6.24 -39.68 -4.43
N GLN A 487 -6.68 -39.56 -5.69
CA GLN A 487 -6.31 -38.44 -6.56
C GLN A 487 -6.93 -37.12 -6.11
N GLN A 488 -8.16 -37.14 -5.58
CA GLN A 488 -8.78 -35.95 -5.01
C GLN A 488 -8.01 -35.42 -3.80
N GLU A 489 -7.48 -36.30 -2.95
CA GLU A 489 -6.65 -35.93 -1.79
C GLU A 489 -5.31 -35.30 -2.20
N ALA A 490 -4.82 -35.62 -3.40
CA ALA A 490 -3.61 -35.02 -3.96
C ALA A 490 -3.83 -33.61 -4.55
N LEU A 491 -5.08 -33.14 -4.69
CA LEU A 491 -5.36 -31.79 -5.17
C LEU A 491 -5.03 -30.72 -4.11
N PRO A 492 -4.64 -29.51 -4.53
CA PRO A 492 -4.37 -28.42 -3.60
C PRO A 492 -5.64 -28.05 -2.81
N GLU A 493 -5.51 -28.03 -1.48
CA GLU A 493 -6.57 -27.56 -0.62
C GLU A 493 -6.94 -26.11 -0.96
N ARG A 494 -8.24 -25.83 -0.92
CA ARG A 494 -8.73 -24.46 -0.97
C ARG A 494 -8.30 -23.73 0.30
N ARG A 495 -7.14 -23.06 0.28
CA ARG A 495 -6.73 -22.15 1.36
C ARG A 495 -7.84 -21.14 1.59
N GLY A 496 -8.29 -21.10 2.85
CA GLY A 496 -9.59 -20.62 3.27
C GLY A 496 -9.99 -19.24 2.72
N ARG A 497 -11.26 -19.17 2.32
CA ARG A 497 -12.06 -17.96 2.19
C ARG A 497 -12.02 -17.17 3.50
N GLY A 498 -11.04 -16.28 3.62
CA GLY A 498 -10.97 -15.27 4.67
C GLY A 498 -12.07 -14.24 4.49
N GLY A 499 -13.28 -14.57 4.96
CA GLY A 499 -14.32 -13.60 5.28
C GLY A 499 -15.49 -13.57 4.30
N GLU A 500 -16.51 -14.36 4.57
CA GLU A 500 -17.91 -14.09 4.16
C GLU A 500 -18.92 -15.07 4.77
N ARG A 501 -18.63 -15.59 5.96
CA ARG A 501 -19.66 -16.09 6.88
C ARG A 501 -19.36 -15.50 8.25
N GLY A 502 -20.19 -14.57 8.68
CA GLY A 502 -20.14 -14.07 10.04
C GLY A 502 -20.34 -15.21 11.04
N GLY A 503 -19.55 -15.21 12.10
CA GLY A 503 -19.69 -16.17 13.18
C GLY A 503 -18.39 -16.31 13.96
N TRP A 504 -18.32 -15.63 15.09
CA TRP A 504 -17.38 -15.98 16.15
C TRP A 504 -17.58 -17.46 16.52
N GLY A 505 -16.50 -18.23 16.56
CA GLY A 505 -16.46 -19.65 16.93
C GLY A 505 -15.50 -20.40 16.01
N GLY A 506 -14.30 -20.80 16.44
CA GLY A 506 -14.11 -21.71 17.57
C GLY A 506 -14.03 -23.13 17.01
N GLY A 507 -12.89 -23.48 16.41
CA GLY A 507 -12.63 -24.80 15.83
C GLY A 507 -11.14 -25.14 15.92
N ASP A 508 -10.29 -24.41 15.22
CA ASP A 508 -8.84 -24.70 15.21
C ASP A 508 -8.03 -24.01 16.32
N ASN A 509 -8.66 -23.09 17.06
CA ASN A 509 -8.00 -22.39 18.16
C ASN A 509 -8.10 -23.16 19.48
N ASP A 510 -9.11 -24.02 19.66
CA ASP A 510 -9.28 -24.75 20.92
C ASP A 510 -8.32 -25.93 21.04
N GLU A 511 -8.00 -26.65 19.97
CA GLU A 511 -7.02 -27.74 20.03
C GLU A 511 -5.61 -27.20 20.24
N ARG A 512 -5.21 -26.13 19.54
CA ARG A 512 -3.93 -25.45 19.75
C ARG A 512 -3.85 -24.76 21.11
N ARG A 513 -4.95 -24.16 21.59
CA ARG A 513 -5.03 -23.56 22.92
C ARG A 513 -5.00 -24.62 24.02
N GLN A 514 -5.67 -25.75 23.86
CA GLN A 514 -5.64 -26.86 24.81
C GLN A 514 -4.28 -27.59 24.80
N GLU A 515 -3.60 -27.68 23.67
CA GLU A 515 -2.24 -28.21 23.61
C GLU A 515 -1.24 -27.25 24.29
N MET A 516 -1.39 -25.94 24.09
CA MET A 516 -0.59 -24.95 24.79
C MET A 516 -0.89 -24.90 26.29
N ILE A 517 -2.16 -24.93 26.70
CA ILE A 517 -2.52 -24.98 28.12
C ILE A 517 -1.93 -26.24 28.75
N ARG A 518 -2.09 -27.43 28.16
CA ARG A 518 -1.50 -28.68 28.69
C ARG A 518 0.03 -28.67 28.79
N ARG A 519 0.74 -27.84 28.02
CA ARG A 519 2.22 -27.72 28.12
C ARG A 519 2.68 -26.90 29.32
N PHE A 520 1.84 -25.99 29.82
CA PHE A 520 2.24 -25.01 30.84
C PHE A 520 1.38 -25.07 32.12
N ASP A 521 0.20 -25.70 32.06
CA ASP A 521 -0.69 -26.02 33.18
C ASP A 521 -0.08 -27.17 33.99
N THR A 522 0.68 -26.80 35.02
CA THR A 522 1.46 -27.70 35.86
C THR A 522 0.63 -28.20 37.06
N ASP A 523 -0.35 -27.41 37.49
CA ASP A 523 -1.27 -27.79 38.56
C ASP A 523 -2.52 -28.56 38.09
N GLY A 524 -2.78 -28.59 36.78
CA GLY A 524 -3.75 -29.45 36.10
C GLY A 524 -5.19 -29.00 36.31
N ASP A 525 -5.41 -27.72 36.59
CA ASP A 525 -6.73 -27.16 36.87
C ASP A 525 -7.47 -26.68 35.60
N GLY A 526 -6.79 -26.70 34.44
CA GLY A 526 -7.32 -26.32 33.15
C GLY A 526 -7.19 -24.82 32.82
N GLU A 527 -6.62 -24.01 33.72
CA GLU A 527 -6.41 -22.57 33.55
C GLU A 527 -5.00 -22.12 33.98
N LEU A 528 -4.22 -21.53 33.05
CA LEU A 528 -2.88 -21.05 33.41
C LEU A 528 -2.91 -19.94 34.47
N ASN A 529 -2.31 -20.23 35.62
CA ASN A 529 -2.12 -19.27 36.70
C ASN A 529 -1.00 -18.24 36.37
N GLU A 530 -0.79 -17.26 37.24
CA GLU A 530 0.09 -16.11 36.96
C GLU A 530 1.58 -16.48 36.80
N ASP A 531 2.02 -17.60 37.38
CA ASP A 531 3.39 -18.12 37.24
C ASP A 531 3.53 -19.01 36.00
N GLU A 532 2.51 -19.81 35.67
CA GLU A 532 2.47 -20.65 34.45
C GLU A 532 2.37 -19.82 33.16
N ARG A 533 1.59 -18.71 33.20
CA ARG A 533 1.56 -17.73 32.11
C ARG A 533 2.91 -17.06 31.89
N ARG A 534 3.71 -16.89 32.95
CA ARG A 534 5.06 -16.29 32.86
C ARG A 534 6.03 -17.24 32.17
N GLN A 535 5.98 -18.53 32.50
CA GLN A 535 6.78 -19.57 31.83
C GLN A 535 6.39 -19.73 30.36
N MET A 536 5.09 -19.67 30.05
CA MET A 536 4.60 -19.64 28.67
C MET A 536 5.23 -18.46 27.92
N PHE A 537 5.19 -17.24 28.47
CA PHE A 537 5.74 -16.03 27.85
C PHE A 537 7.26 -16.07 27.65
N GLU A 538 8.01 -16.64 28.60
CA GLU A 538 9.46 -16.80 28.51
C GLU A 538 9.88 -17.81 27.43
N SER A 539 9.08 -18.88 27.23
CA SER A 539 9.33 -19.86 26.18
C SER A 539 9.23 -19.28 24.76
N PHE A 540 8.34 -18.29 24.55
CA PHE A 540 8.21 -17.58 23.27
C PHE A 540 9.31 -16.54 23.06
N ARG A 541 9.89 -15.99 24.13
CA ARG A 541 10.94 -14.97 24.05
C ARG A 541 12.31 -15.54 23.69
N ASN A 542 12.58 -16.80 24.02
CA ASN A 542 13.85 -17.48 23.76
C ASN A 542 13.83 -18.43 22.53
N GLY A 543 12.71 -18.51 21.81
CA GLY A 543 12.48 -19.49 20.73
C GLY A 543 12.48 -18.92 19.31
N GLY A 544 13.66 -18.60 18.77
CA GLY A 544 13.97 -18.95 17.37
C GLY A 544 14.05 -17.84 16.30
N GLY A 545 15.24 -17.26 16.16
CA GLY A 545 15.82 -16.89 14.86
C GLY A 545 16.88 -17.92 14.43
N ARG A 546 16.65 -18.57 13.28
CA ARG A 546 17.57 -19.23 12.30
C ARG A 546 18.51 -20.40 12.71
N GLY A 547 18.49 -21.45 11.88
CA GLY A 547 19.49 -22.54 11.73
C GLY A 547 18.93 -23.90 12.18
N GLY A 548 18.80 -24.94 11.37
CA GLY A 548 19.69 -25.43 10.31
C GLY A 548 20.42 -26.68 10.84
N GLU A 549 19.97 -27.86 10.37
CA GLU A 549 20.62 -29.19 10.47
C GLU A 549 21.15 -29.70 11.82
N GLU A 550 20.58 -30.81 12.30
CA GLU A 550 21.29 -32.10 12.26
C GLU A 550 20.40 -33.25 12.74
N GLY A 551 20.28 -34.26 11.87
CA GLY A 551 19.55 -35.49 12.14
C GLY A 551 19.95 -36.59 11.15
N ARG A 552 21.26 -36.84 10.96
CA ARG A 552 21.75 -38.11 10.40
C ARG A 552 23.11 -38.46 10.99
N GLY A 553 23.12 -39.58 11.72
CA GLY A 553 24.30 -40.04 12.44
C GLY A 553 25.31 -40.80 11.59
N GLY A 554 26.42 -41.11 12.25
CA GLY A 554 27.21 -42.31 11.97
C GLY A 554 28.69 -42.08 11.71
N ARG A 555 29.49 -42.62 12.64
CA ARG A 555 30.77 -43.33 12.40
C ARG A 555 32.06 -42.51 12.48
N GLY A 556 32.75 -42.67 13.62
CA GLY A 556 34.16 -43.11 13.61
C GLY A 556 35.25 -42.09 13.94
N GLY A 557 35.78 -42.16 15.17
CA GLY A 557 37.18 -42.51 15.40
C GLY A 557 38.29 -41.44 15.37
N ARG A 558 38.92 -41.32 16.54
CA ARG A 558 40.38 -41.12 16.83
C ARG A 558 41.02 -39.72 16.73
N GLY A 559 41.60 -39.33 17.89
CA GLY A 559 42.89 -38.62 18.06
C GLY A 559 42.78 -37.10 17.94
N GLY A 560 43.37 -36.23 18.77
CA GLY A 560 44.39 -36.35 19.81
C GLY A 560 45.22 -35.04 19.81
N GLY A 561 45.58 -34.54 21.01
CA GLY A 561 46.57 -33.46 21.25
C GLY A 561 45.98 -32.05 21.38
N GLU A 562 45.90 -31.43 22.56
CA GLU A 562 46.95 -30.82 23.42
C GLU A 562 47.38 -29.39 23.05
N ALA A 563 47.39 -28.54 24.10
CA ALA A 563 48.07 -27.25 24.30
C ALA A 563 47.66 -26.07 23.38
N GLY A 564 47.39 -24.84 23.84
CA GLY A 564 47.54 -24.08 25.08
C GLY A 564 47.15 -22.62 24.68
N GLY A 565 46.75 -21.65 25.50
CA GLY A 565 46.99 -21.34 26.90
C GLY A 565 47.43 -19.87 26.97
N ARG A 566 46.60 -19.00 27.59
CA ARG A 566 46.86 -17.61 28.10
C ARG A 566 47.16 -16.52 27.07
N GLY A 567 46.80 -15.24 27.26
CA GLY A 567 46.16 -14.42 28.32
C GLY A 567 46.06 -12.99 27.72
N GLY A 568 45.32 -11.99 28.18
CA GLY A 568 44.85 -11.64 29.52
C GLY A 568 45.50 -10.32 29.98
N ARG A 569 44.68 -9.25 30.12
CA ARG A 569 44.91 -7.90 30.73
C ARG A 569 45.75 -6.90 29.91
N GLY A 570 45.46 -5.60 29.86
CA GLY A 570 44.51 -4.74 30.58
C GLY A 570 45.16 -3.38 30.91
N GLY A 571 44.36 -2.32 31.07
CA GLY A 571 44.66 -1.18 31.97
C GLY A 571 44.97 0.20 31.36
N GLU A 572 43.98 1.09 31.46
CA GLU A 572 44.00 2.45 32.05
C GLU A 572 45.14 3.48 31.79
N GLY A 573 44.72 4.73 31.54
CA GLY A 573 45.35 5.89 32.21
C GLY A 573 45.36 7.25 31.48
N GLY A 574 44.37 8.10 31.78
CA GLY A 574 44.56 9.48 32.30
C GLY A 574 45.15 10.63 31.45
N GLY A 575 44.31 11.66 31.17
CA GLY A 575 44.37 12.95 31.90
C GLY A 575 45.20 14.15 31.39
N ARG A 576 44.47 15.24 31.08
CA ARG A 576 44.73 16.70 31.29
C ARG A 576 45.76 17.48 30.43
N GLY A 577 45.23 18.53 29.78
CA GLY A 577 45.55 19.93 30.14
C GLY A 577 45.94 20.92 29.02
N GLY A 578 45.29 22.10 28.98
CA GLY A 578 46.01 23.37 28.67
C GLY A 578 45.47 24.35 27.61
N ARG A 579 44.47 25.16 27.99
CA ARG A 579 44.24 26.61 27.72
C ARG A 579 45.17 27.42 26.77
N GLY A 580 44.54 28.23 25.89
CA GLY A 580 44.74 29.70 25.83
C GLY A 580 45.14 30.35 24.50
N GLY A 581 44.41 31.40 24.07
CA GLY A 581 44.90 32.39 23.10
C GLY A 581 43.83 33.18 22.31
N GLN A 582 43.59 34.44 22.69
CA GLN A 582 42.71 35.43 22.04
C GLN A 582 43.40 36.17 20.86
N GLY A 583 42.59 36.65 19.92
CA GLY A 583 42.67 38.04 19.43
C GLY A 583 42.96 38.26 17.94
N GLY A 584 42.10 39.02 17.26
CA GLY A 584 42.42 39.67 15.98
C GLY A 584 41.22 40.12 15.14
N ARG A 585 40.79 41.37 15.33
CA ARG A 585 39.70 42.07 14.61
C ARG A 585 40.29 42.91 13.47
N GLY A 586 39.57 43.03 12.35
CA GLY A 586 39.45 44.30 11.61
C GLY A 586 39.87 44.32 10.14
N GLY A 587 38.97 44.80 9.27
CA GLY A 587 39.30 45.27 7.92
C GLY A 587 38.09 45.40 6.97
N ARG A 588 37.29 46.47 7.13
CA ARG A 588 36.37 46.97 6.08
C ARG A 588 37.16 47.77 5.05
N GLY A 589 36.72 47.73 3.80
CA GLY A 589 37.09 48.69 2.74
C GLY A 589 35.94 48.82 1.75
N GLU A 590 35.28 49.99 1.78
CA GLU A 590 34.28 50.48 0.83
C GLU A 590 34.96 51.00 -0.45
N VAL A 591 34.25 50.91 -1.58
CA VAL A 591 33.89 52.07 -2.43
C VAL A 591 32.48 51.84 -2.96
#